data_AF-A0A142EMB7-F1
#
_entry.id   AF-A0A142EMB7-F1
#
_cell.length_a   1.000
_cell.length_b   1.000
_cell.length_c   1.000
_cell.angle_alpha   90.00
_cell.angle_beta   90.00
_cell.angle_gamma   90.00
#
_symmetry.space_group_name_H-M   'P 1'
#
loop_
_entity.id
_entity.type
_entity.pdbx_description
1 polymer ?
#
loop_
_entity_poly.entity_id
_entity_poly.type
_entity_poly.pdbx_seq_one_letter_code
_entity_poly.pdbx_strand_id
1 'polypeptide(L)'
;MKFFKKIWTTIKIFFVGKKKKSDIKVYQDAKATIEKGIDKEEILTKASNATNDEERKEILKPLIEFESAKQIVEVIEQEPEILSEQKPTRKRKKLYDLHELENEIKVLQSSLSLLDLKKSSIKEVATPDTSSFDSRIDKLFSLLSKNKIDDKVELSDFTVSAFDKDFKQLEKLLQEKSTLKRHGNREREKQKQREIYESNIKKELNNLDSLIGQNKLEDAKLLVNRLSKSIKPDYKKGVERLSKAVTKLKEKELEIFKRRQAELLKQQQEEAERIRIAQERILEQKRILREQEEARKRIEESKKLEKENKLKALLNKKSNWRDLKKVLQENNITILYHFTDHSNLKSIKENGGLYSWYYCDKNNIVIPMTGNSSLGRSLDLEFGLEDYVRLSFIKDHPMKHVAMNEGRITRPYLLKVSIEVCYFENTRFSDMNAADRRHTNGDSVDFLSSLRFDLFHKRYFDLNPIEKKQHQAEVLVKTWIPAEFITNFNEIAS
;
A
#
# COMPACT_ATOMS: atom_id res chain seq x y z
N MET A 1 -41.41 -5.03 -16.99
CA MET A 1 -40.64 -4.35 -15.92
C MET A 1 -41.17 -4.55 -14.48
N LYS A 2 -42.40 -5.02 -14.21
CA LYS A 2 -42.89 -5.24 -12.83
C LYS A 2 -42.43 -6.58 -12.18
N PHE A 3 -41.96 -7.54 -12.98
CA PHE A 3 -41.51 -8.86 -12.48
C PHE A 3 -40.11 -8.82 -11.86
N PHE A 4 -39.17 -8.10 -12.51
CA PHE A 4 -37.81 -7.90 -11.99
C PHE A 4 -37.75 -7.08 -10.70
N LYS A 5 -38.68 -6.13 -10.52
CA LYS A 5 -38.74 -5.30 -9.30
C LYS A 5 -39.17 -6.14 -8.07
N LYS A 6 -40.05 -7.14 -8.26
CA LYS A 6 -40.47 -8.08 -7.23
C LYS A 6 -39.33 -9.04 -6.83
N ILE A 7 -38.62 -9.59 -7.81
CA ILE A 7 -37.45 -10.46 -7.57
C ILE A 7 -36.35 -9.70 -6.82
N TRP A 8 -36.11 -8.44 -7.19
CA TRP A 8 -35.11 -7.61 -6.50
C TRP A 8 -35.53 -7.23 -5.08
N THR A 9 -36.82 -7.01 -4.79
CA THR A 9 -37.27 -6.80 -3.40
C THR A 9 -37.21 -8.08 -2.56
N THR A 10 -37.50 -9.26 -3.12
CA THR A 10 -37.37 -10.53 -2.38
C THR A 10 -35.91 -10.88 -2.09
N ILE A 11 -35.00 -10.61 -3.03
CA ILE A 11 -33.54 -10.78 -2.82
C ILE A 11 -33.00 -9.76 -1.81
N LYS A 12 -33.52 -8.51 -1.82
CA LYS A 12 -33.14 -7.49 -0.84
C LYS A 12 -33.64 -7.81 0.58
N ILE A 13 -34.79 -8.48 0.72
CA ILE A 13 -35.29 -8.96 2.01
C ILE A 13 -34.43 -10.14 2.53
N PHE A 14 -33.95 -11.01 1.64
CA PHE A 14 -33.08 -12.14 2.02
C PHE A 14 -31.67 -11.70 2.47
N PHE A 15 -31.15 -10.61 1.89
CA PHE A 15 -29.82 -10.07 2.25
C PHE A 15 -29.81 -8.99 3.34
N VAL A 16 -30.97 -8.62 3.91
CA VAL A 16 -31.07 -7.61 4.99
C VAL A 16 -31.31 -8.25 6.37
N GLY A 17 -31.29 -9.58 6.49
CA GLY A 17 -31.62 -10.30 7.73
C GLY A 17 -30.48 -10.63 8.70
N LYS A 18 -29.22 -10.28 8.44
CA LYS A 18 -28.14 -10.48 9.44
C LYS A 18 -27.33 -9.19 9.58
N LYS A 19 -27.47 -8.54 10.74
CA LYS A 19 -26.62 -7.40 11.16
C LYS A 19 -25.16 -7.75 10.84
N LYS A 20 -24.51 -6.97 9.96
CA LYS A 20 -23.05 -7.06 9.76
C LYS A 20 -22.40 -6.89 11.12
N LYS A 21 -21.62 -7.89 11.57
CA LYS A 21 -20.85 -7.78 12.81
C LYS A 21 -19.89 -6.59 12.65
N SER A 22 -19.76 -5.74 13.67
CA SER A 22 -18.77 -4.67 13.67
C SER A 22 -17.36 -5.27 13.61
N ASP A 23 -16.41 -4.54 13.02
CA ASP A 23 -15.02 -5.02 12.85
C ASP A 23 -14.39 -5.40 14.21
N ILE A 24 -14.76 -4.68 15.27
CA ILE A 24 -14.43 -5.00 16.68
C ILE A 24 -14.94 -6.38 17.10
N LYS A 25 -16.17 -6.74 16.70
CA LYS A 25 -16.78 -8.03 17.04
C LYS A 25 -16.18 -9.18 16.24
N VAL A 26 -15.76 -8.93 15.00
CA VAL A 26 -15.03 -9.90 14.17
C VAL A 26 -13.65 -10.19 14.78
N TYR A 27 -12.96 -9.16 15.26
CA TYR A 27 -11.68 -9.33 15.96
C TYR A 27 -11.81 -10.13 17.26
N GLN A 28 -12.83 -9.84 18.07
CA GLN A 28 -13.11 -10.58 19.30
C GLN A 28 -13.45 -12.06 19.04
N ASP A 29 -14.27 -12.35 18.01
CA ASP A 29 -14.61 -13.71 17.62
C ASP A 29 -13.38 -14.48 17.09
N ALA A 30 -12.50 -13.82 16.33
CA ALA A 30 -11.25 -14.41 15.85
C ALA A 30 -10.30 -14.76 17.01
N LYS A 31 -10.14 -13.84 17.97
CA LYS A 31 -9.32 -14.07 19.17
C LYS A 31 -9.85 -15.23 20.02
N ALA A 32 -11.18 -15.29 20.23
CA ALA A 32 -11.82 -16.40 20.93
C ALA A 32 -11.66 -17.75 20.19
N THR A 33 -11.55 -17.74 18.87
CA THR A 33 -11.31 -18.96 18.06
C THR A 33 -9.87 -19.45 18.20
N ILE A 34 -8.91 -18.54 18.33
CA ILE A 34 -7.51 -18.88 18.61
C ILE A 34 -7.34 -19.42 20.04
N GLU A 35 -7.97 -18.76 21.02
CA GLU A 35 -7.91 -19.17 22.44
C GLU A 35 -8.52 -20.55 22.71
N LYS A 36 -9.50 -20.98 21.89
CA LYS A 36 -10.06 -22.34 21.98
C LYS A 36 -9.05 -23.43 21.65
N GLY A 37 -8.00 -23.12 20.87
CA GLY A 37 -6.98 -24.08 20.44
C GLY A 37 -7.53 -25.17 19.52
N ILE A 38 -6.68 -25.65 18.60
CA ILE A 38 -7.03 -26.79 17.73
C ILE A 38 -5.84 -27.73 17.68
N ASP A 39 -6.09 -29.03 17.84
CA ASP A 39 -5.11 -30.08 17.61
C ASP A 39 -4.98 -30.34 16.10
N LYS A 40 -3.92 -29.76 15.52
CA LYS A 40 -3.68 -29.79 14.07
C LYS A 40 -3.30 -31.18 13.57
N GLU A 41 -2.61 -31.97 14.38
CA GLU A 41 -2.14 -33.29 13.98
C GLU A 41 -3.30 -34.29 13.92
N GLU A 42 -4.26 -34.18 14.86
CA GLU A 42 -5.46 -35.00 14.86
C GLU A 42 -6.38 -34.71 13.65
N ILE A 43 -6.50 -33.44 13.24
CA ILE A 43 -7.32 -33.07 12.08
C ILE A 43 -6.69 -33.50 10.76
N LEU A 44 -5.37 -33.34 10.62
CA LEU A 44 -4.65 -33.73 9.41
C LEU A 44 -4.63 -35.25 9.21
N THR A 45 -4.49 -36.03 10.29
CA THR A 45 -4.56 -37.50 10.25
C THR A 45 -5.96 -38.01 9.93
N LYS A 46 -7.02 -37.36 10.42
CA LYS A 46 -8.41 -37.68 10.01
C LYS A 46 -8.67 -37.30 8.55
N ALA A 47 -8.13 -36.18 8.07
CA ALA A 47 -8.27 -35.73 6.69
C ALA A 47 -7.52 -36.63 5.67
N SER A 48 -6.36 -37.20 6.06
CA SER A 48 -5.61 -38.13 5.21
C SER A 48 -6.32 -39.48 5.03
N ASN A 49 -7.11 -39.89 6.02
CA ASN A 49 -7.83 -41.16 6.02
C ASN A 49 -9.23 -41.06 5.38
N ALA A 50 -9.68 -39.86 4.99
CA ALA A 50 -10.99 -39.65 4.35
C ALA A 50 -10.99 -40.16 2.91
N THR A 51 -11.99 -40.97 2.57
CA THR A 51 -12.18 -41.60 1.26
C THR A 51 -12.89 -40.73 0.22
N ASN A 52 -13.57 -39.65 0.67
CA ASN A 52 -14.33 -38.74 -0.19
C ASN A 52 -13.91 -37.27 0.04
N ASP A 53 -13.90 -36.48 -1.03
CA ASP A 53 -13.46 -35.08 -1.02
C ASP A 53 -14.40 -34.15 -0.22
N GLU A 54 -15.68 -34.49 -0.10
CA GLU A 54 -16.63 -33.72 0.72
C GLU A 54 -16.37 -33.91 2.22
N GLU A 55 -16.08 -35.14 2.63
CA GLU A 55 -15.77 -35.49 4.02
C GLU A 55 -14.44 -34.87 4.45
N ARG A 56 -13.44 -34.88 3.55
CA ARG A 56 -12.15 -34.19 3.77
C ARG A 56 -12.33 -32.68 3.95
N LYS A 57 -13.25 -32.04 3.21
CA LYS A 57 -13.55 -30.61 3.35
C LYS A 57 -14.21 -30.28 4.68
N GLU A 58 -15.11 -31.14 5.18
CA GLU A 58 -15.72 -30.93 6.50
C GLU A 58 -14.72 -31.09 7.63
N ILE A 59 -13.83 -32.09 7.54
CA ILE A 59 -12.79 -32.34 8.54
C ILE A 59 -11.77 -31.18 8.59
N LEU A 60 -11.41 -30.60 7.44
CA LEU A 60 -10.46 -29.48 7.37
C LEU A 60 -11.07 -28.12 7.73
N LYS A 61 -12.40 -28.01 7.80
CA LYS A 61 -13.10 -26.74 8.03
C LYS A 61 -12.68 -26.01 9.32
N PRO A 62 -12.53 -26.68 10.49
CA PRO A 62 -12.05 -26.03 11.71
C PRO A 62 -10.62 -25.51 11.57
N LEU A 63 -9.76 -26.23 10.84
CA LEU A 63 -8.37 -25.81 10.61
C LEU A 63 -8.31 -24.54 9.73
N ILE A 64 -9.15 -24.48 8.69
CA ILE A 64 -9.28 -23.31 7.80
C ILE A 64 -9.81 -22.10 8.58
N GLU A 65 -10.81 -22.30 9.43
CA GLU A 65 -11.38 -21.24 10.28
C GLU A 65 -10.32 -20.71 11.27
N PHE A 66 -9.47 -21.58 11.82
CA PHE A 66 -8.38 -21.19 12.72
C PHE A 66 -7.24 -20.43 12.02
N GLU A 67 -6.82 -20.87 10.82
CA GLU A 67 -5.83 -20.12 10.03
C GLU A 67 -6.35 -18.75 9.62
N SER A 68 -7.62 -18.68 9.23
CA SER A 68 -8.29 -17.41 8.90
C SER A 68 -8.35 -16.48 10.13
N ALA A 69 -8.69 -17.01 11.31
CA ALA A 69 -8.70 -16.24 12.56
C ALA A 69 -7.30 -15.71 12.92
N LYS A 70 -6.25 -16.52 12.72
CA LYS A 70 -4.86 -16.11 12.97
C LYS A 70 -4.43 -14.95 12.06
N GLN A 71 -4.74 -15.03 10.77
CA GLN A 71 -4.45 -13.96 9.82
C GLN A 71 -5.19 -12.67 10.16
N ILE A 72 -6.45 -12.74 10.58
CA ILE A 72 -7.25 -11.58 10.99
C ILE A 72 -6.61 -10.88 12.20
N VAL A 73 -6.17 -11.63 13.20
CA VAL A 73 -5.52 -11.06 14.40
C VAL A 73 -4.17 -10.44 14.05
N GLU A 74 -3.35 -11.13 13.25
CA GLU A 74 -2.03 -10.65 12.83
C GLU A 74 -2.10 -9.32 12.05
N VAL A 75 -3.06 -9.19 11.14
CA VAL A 75 -3.27 -7.96 10.36
C VAL A 75 -3.74 -6.79 11.24
N ILE A 76 -4.62 -7.04 12.20
CA ILE A 76 -5.14 -6.00 13.11
C ILE A 76 -4.10 -5.58 14.14
N GLU A 77 -3.25 -6.49 14.61
CA GLU A 77 -2.13 -6.17 15.52
C GLU A 77 -1.02 -5.38 14.81
N GLN A 78 -0.75 -5.66 13.53
CA GLN A 78 0.22 -4.90 12.73
C GLN A 78 -0.29 -3.50 12.34
N GLU A 79 -1.60 -3.32 12.17
CA GLU A 79 -2.23 -2.04 11.84
C GLU A 79 -3.42 -1.71 12.78
N PRO A 80 -3.18 -1.25 14.02
CA PRO A 80 -4.25 -0.97 14.98
C PRO A 80 -5.19 0.18 14.56
N GLU A 81 -4.77 0.99 13.58
CA GLU A 81 -5.58 2.06 12.97
C GLU A 81 -6.85 1.54 12.27
N ILE A 82 -6.91 0.24 11.92
CA ILE A 82 -8.06 -0.41 11.28
C ILE A 82 -9.32 -0.34 12.16
N LEU A 83 -9.14 -0.30 13.49
CA LEU A 83 -10.22 -0.18 14.46
C LEU A 83 -10.65 1.28 14.73
N SER A 84 -9.99 2.27 14.12
CA SER A 84 -10.29 3.69 14.36
C SER A 84 -11.39 4.21 13.40
N GLU A 85 -12.41 4.87 13.96
CA GLU A 85 -13.56 5.38 13.20
C GLU A 85 -13.28 6.70 12.43
N GLN A 86 -12.04 7.20 12.42
CA GLN A 86 -11.69 8.49 11.81
C GLN A 86 -10.92 8.31 10.48
N LYS A 87 -11.61 8.62 9.37
CA LYS A 87 -11.29 8.50 7.92
C LYS A 87 -9.93 9.11 7.46
N PRO A 88 -9.32 8.69 6.30
CA PRO A 88 -9.92 8.85 4.95
C PRO A 88 -9.73 7.72 3.90
N THR A 89 -10.63 7.79 2.92
CA THR A 89 -11.09 6.83 1.91
C THR A 89 -10.12 6.44 0.77
N ARG A 90 -8.85 6.86 0.77
CA ARG A 90 -7.90 6.52 -0.31
C ARG A 90 -7.16 5.19 -0.11
N LYS A 91 -6.93 4.76 1.14
CA LYS A 91 -6.25 3.48 1.45
C LYS A 91 -7.12 2.25 1.17
N ARG A 92 -8.45 2.37 1.26
CA ARG A 92 -9.38 1.27 0.96
C ARG A 92 -9.25 0.76 -0.49
N LYS A 93 -9.00 1.63 -1.47
CA LYS A 93 -8.86 1.21 -2.88
C LYS A 93 -7.63 0.32 -3.11
N LYS A 94 -6.48 0.67 -2.53
CA LYS A 94 -5.26 -0.15 -2.57
C LYS A 94 -5.40 -1.50 -1.87
N LEU A 95 -6.18 -1.57 -0.78
CA LEU A 95 -6.39 -2.82 -0.05
C LEU A 95 -7.29 -3.79 -0.82
N TYR A 96 -8.32 -3.26 -1.50
CA TYR A 96 -9.15 -4.06 -2.40
C TYR A 96 -8.34 -4.57 -3.60
N ASP A 97 -7.52 -3.72 -4.22
CA ASP A 97 -6.65 -4.12 -5.33
C ASP A 97 -5.61 -5.18 -4.89
N LEU A 98 -5.06 -5.08 -3.67
CA LEU A 98 -4.15 -6.08 -3.10
C LEU A 98 -4.84 -7.41 -2.78
N HIS A 99 -6.04 -7.37 -2.23
CA HIS A 99 -6.80 -8.59 -1.93
C HIS A 99 -7.27 -9.30 -3.21
N GLU A 100 -7.57 -8.54 -4.27
CA GLU A 100 -7.91 -9.10 -5.59
C GLU A 100 -6.68 -9.76 -6.23
N LEU A 101 -5.50 -9.13 -6.12
CA LEU A 101 -4.20 -9.71 -6.52
C LEU A 101 -3.84 -10.99 -5.74
N GLU A 102 -4.06 -11.03 -4.42
CA GLU A 102 -3.84 -12.24 -3.61
C GLU A 102 -4.76 -13.39 -4.04
N ASN A 103 -6.02 -13.08 -4.36
CA ASN A 103 -6.98 -14.07 -4.85
C ASN A 103 -6.58 -14.57 -6.24
N GLU A 104 -6.07 -13.71 -7.13
CA GLU A 104 -5.52 -14.14 -8.43
C GLU A 104 -4.28 -15.04 -8.27
N ILE A 105 -3.36 -14.70 -7.37
CA ILE A 105 -2.18 -15.53 -7.07
C ILE A 105 -2.62 -16.91 -6.55
N LYS A 106 -3.65 -16.96 -5.68
CA LYS A 106 -4.18 -18.22 -5.14
C LYS A 106 -4.83 -19.07 -6.23
N VAL A 107 -5.57 -18.46 -7.16
CA VAL A 107 -6.13 -19.14 -8.34
C VAL A 107 -5.03 -19.64 -9.26
N LEU A 108 -3.99 -18.85 -9.51
CA LEU A 108 -2.84 -19.25 -10.35
C LEU A 108 -2.02 -20.38 -9.71
N GLN A 109 -1.86 -20.41 -8.38
CA GLN A 109 -1.22 -21.53 -7.69
C GLN A 109 -2.06 -22.81 -7.76
N SER A 110 -3.39 -22.68 -7.70
CA SER A 110 -4.30 -23.82 -7.90
C SER A 110 -4.28 -24.35 -9.34
N SER A 111 -4.10 -23.47 -10.34
CA SER A 111 -3.97 -23.89 -11.74
C SER A 111 -2.60 -24.49 -12.05
N LEU A 112 -1.53 -23.99 -11.41
CA LEU A 112 -0.19 -24.55 -11.51
C LEU A 112 -0.13 -25.98 -10.95
N SER A 113 -0.72 -26.22 -9.77
CA SER A 113 -0.80 -27.56 -9.17
C SER A 113 -1.66 -28.53 -9.99
N LEU A 114 -2.74 -28.06 -10.63
CA LEU A 114 -3.51 -28.83 -11.61
C LEU A 114 -2.71 -29.18 -12.87
N LEU A 115 -1.85 -28.26 -13.34
CA LEU A 115 -0.95 -28.50 -14.47
C LEU A 115 0.15 -29.50 -14.13
N ASP A 116 0.73 -29.43 -12.93
CA ASP A 116 1.71 -30.40 -12.45
C ASP A 116 1.07 -31.79 -12.25
N LEU A 117 -0.17 -31.85 -11.77
CA LEU A 117 -0.95 -33.09 -11.73
C LEU A 117 -1.22 -33.66 -13.13
N LYS A 118 -1.60 -32.82 -14.10
CA LYS A 118 -1.75 -33.26 -15.50
C LYS A 118 -0.43 -33.75 -16.08
N LYS A 119 0.68 -33.09 -15.77
CA LYS A 119 2.03 -33.48 -16.20
C LYS A 119 2.46 -34.81 -15.57
N SER A 120 2.13 -35.05 -14.30
CA SER A 120 2.36 -36.33 -13.62
C SER A 120 1.43 -37.45 -14.09
N SER A 121 0.26 -37.10 -14.64
CA SER A 121 -0.72 -38.03 -15.22
C SER A 121 -0.42 -38.39 -16.67
N ILE A 122 0.50 -37.69 -17.33
CA ILE A 122 1.07 -38.12 -18.62
C ILE A 122 1.98 -39.30 -18.32
N LYS A 123 1.41 -40.51 -18.37
CA LYS A 123 2.18 -41.75 -18.50
C LYS A 123 3.09 -41.63 -19.73
N GLU A 124 4.36 -41.98 -19.56
CA GLU A 124 5.25 -42.31 -20.66
C GLU A 124 4.50 -43.25 -21.62
N VAL A 125 4.38 -42.84 -22.88
CA VAL A 125 3.86 -43.72 -23.94
C VAL A 125 4.86 -44.84 -24.08
N ALA A 126 4.47 -46.04 -23.62
CA ALA A 126 5.21 -47.26 -23.88
C ALA A 126 5.44 -47.40 -25.39
N THR A 127 6.69 -47.63 -25.77
CA THR A 127 7.11 -48.00 -27.12
C THR A 127 6.24 -49.15 -27.64
N PRO A 128 5.78 -49.11 -28.90
CA PRO A 128 4.98 -50.20 -29.44
C PRO A 128 5.80 -51.49 -29.47
N ASP A 129 5.14 -52.59 -29.10
CA ASP A 129 5.67 -53.95 -29.01
C ASP A 129 6.24 -54.44 -30.37
N THR A 130 7.56 -54.61 -30.46
CA THR A 130 8.27 -55.05 -31.68
C THR A 130 8.44 -56.56 -31.78
N SER A 131 7.86 -57.35 -30.87
CA SER A 131 7.99 -58.82 -30.82
C SER A 131 7.58 -59.54 -32.13
N SER A 132 6.68 -58.94 -32.93
CA SER A 132 6.30 -59.44 -34.26
C SER A 132 7.40 -59.30 -35.33
N PHE A 133 8.25 -58.27 -35.24
CA PHE A 133 9.33 -58.04 -36.20
C PHE A 133 10.54 -58.95 -35.96
N ASP A 134 10.88 -59.19 -34.70
CA ASP A 134 12.01 -60.05 -34.33
C ASP A 134 11.77 -61.51 -34.76
N SER A 135 10.54 -62.00 -34.63
CA SER A 135 10.17 -63.36 -35.10
C SER A 135 10.32 -63.55 -36.62
N ARG A 136 10.15 -62.48 -37.41
CA ARG A 136 10.29 -62.52 -38.88
C ARG A 136 11.76 -62.47 -39.31
N ILE A 137 12.59 -61.73 -38.56
CA ILE A 137 14.04 -61.67 -38.78
C ILE A 137 14.67 -63.03 -38.45
N ASP A 138 14.26 -63.67 -37.36
CA ASP A 138 14.75 -65.01 -36.99
C ASP A 138 14.33 -66.09 -38.00
N LYS A 139 13.12 -65.97 -38.57
CA LYS A 139 12.64 -66.88 -39.63
C LYS A 139 13.45 -66.73 -40.92
N LEU A 140 13.82 -65.48 -41.27
CA LEU A 140 14.66 -65.16 -42.41
C LEU A 140 16.10 -65.68 -42.22
N PHE A 141 16.67 -65.53 -41.03
CA PHE A 141 17.97 -66.09 -40.67
C PHE A 141 17.97 -67.62 -40.69
N SER A 142 16.89 -68.28 -40.27
CA SER A 142 16.76 -69.75 -40.34
C SER A 142 16.65 -70.29 -41.77
N LEU A 143 16.09 -69.50 -42.70
CA LEU A 143 15.99 -69.87 -44.13
C LEU A 143 17.33 -69.68 -44.85
N LEU A 144 18.07 -68.63 -44.52
CA LEU A 144 19.42 -68.36 -45.06
C LEU A 144 20.47 -69.35 -44.54
N SER A 145 20.32 -69.86 -43.32
CA SER A 145 21.24 -70.84 -42.73
C SER A 145 20.94 -72.28 -43.13
N LYS A 146 19.77 -72.58 -43.69
CA LYS A 146 19.40 -73.92 -44.19
C LYS A 146 19.90 -74.25 -45.60
N ASN A 147 20.51 -73.30 -46.30
CA ASN A 147 21.18 -73.50 -47.60
C ASN A 147 22.67 -73.10 -47.55
N LYS A 148 23.36 -73.48 -46.48
CA LYS A 148 24.82 -73.38 -46.39
C LYS A 148 25.43 -74.72 -46.01
N ILE A 149 26.06 -75.36 -46.99
CA ILE A 149 27.08 -76.39 -46.79
C ILE A 149 28.31 -75.89 -47.55
N ASP A 150 29.43 -75.69 -46.84
CA ASP A 150 30.75 -75.30 -47.35
C ASP A 150 30.85 -74.04 -48.24
N ASP A 151 30.27 -72.93 -47.75
CA ASP A 151 30.60 -71.55 -48.15
C ASP A 151 30.61 -71.20 -49.66
N LYS A 152 29.89 -71.98 -50.50
CA LYS A 152 29.52 -71.63 -51.88
C LYS A 152 28.10 -72.09 -52.21
N VAL A 153 27.34 -71.23 -52.89
CA VAL A 153 25.99 -71.54 -53.41
C VAL A 153 26.14 -72.21 -54.77
N GLU A 154 25.79 -73.49 -54.87
CA GLU A 154 25.70 -74.20 -56.16
C GLU A 154 24.34 -73.93 -56.83
N LEU A 155 24.39 -73.43 -58.07
CA LEU A 155 23.28 -73.46 -59.02
C LEU A 155 23.52 -74.68 -59.91
N SER A 156 22.65 -75.67 -59.80
CA SER A 156 22.72 -76.91 -60.58
C SER A 156 22.46 -76.68 -62.08
N ASP A 157 23.38 -77.26 -62.86
CA ASP A 157 23.24 -77.89 -64.18
C ASP A 157 22.65 -77.11 -65.37
N PHE A 158 23.57 -76.59 -66.20
CA PHE A 158 23.36 -76.44 -67.64
C PHE A 158 24.36 -77.31 -68.39
N THR A 159 23.86 -78.28 -69.14
CA THR A 159 24.64 -79.20 -69.99
C THR A 159 25.24 -78.47 -71.19
N VAL A 160 26.56 -78.47 -71.30
CA VAL A 160 27.31 -78.00 -72.48
C VAL A 160 27.66 -79.21 -73.34
N SER A 161 27.05 -79.31 -74.51
CA SER A 161 27.48 -80.23 -75.56
C SER A 161 27.97 -79.45 -76.78
N ALA A 162 29.12 -79.90 -77.28
CA ALA A 162 29.75 -79.57 -78.56
C ALA A 162 30.55 -78.26 -78.64
N PHE A 163 31.83 -78.38 -78.28
CA PHE A 163 32.91 -77.62 -78.90
C PHE A 163 33.14 -78.20 -80.31
N ASP A 164 32.95 -77.38 -81.34
CA ASP A 164 33.91 -77.32 -82.45
C ASP A 164 33.65 -76.08 -83.31
N LYS A 165 34.54 -75.09 -83.19
CA LYS A 165 35.26 -74.42 -84.30
C LYS A 165 35.86 -73.06 -83.90
N ASP A 166 37.05 -72.84 -84.45
CA ASP A 166 37.69 -71.56 -84.78
C ASP A 166 38.57 -70.85 -83.73
N PHE A 167 39.76 -71.42 -83.56
CA PHE A 167 40.95 -70.87 -82.90
C PHE A 167 41.37 -69.45 -83.37
N LYS A 168 40.84 -68.92 -84.48
CA LYS A 168 41.16 -67.57 -84.99
C LYS A 168 40.36 -66.42 -84.33
N GLN A 169 39.23 -66.68 -83.66
CA GLN A 169 38.50 -65.64 -82.90
C GLN A 169 39.04 -65.42 -81.48
N LEU A 170 39.77 -66.41 -80.94
CA LEU A 170 40.31 -66.38 -79.58
C LEU A 170 41.48 -65.39 -79.42
N GLU A 171 42.28 -65.18 -80.46
CA GLU A 171 43.44 -64.28 -80.44
C GLU A 171 43.02 -62.79 -80.38
N LYS A 172 41.92 -62.43 -81.07
CA LYS A 172 41.32 -61.09 -81.03
C LYS A 172 40.65 -60.79 -79.68
N LEU A 173 40.04 -61.81 -79.06
CA LEU A 173 39.43 -61.73 -77.72
C LEU A 173 40.47 -61.65 -76.59
N LEU A 174 41.63 -62.28 -76.73
CA LEU A 174 42.71 -62.23 -75.74
C LEU A 174 43.40 -60.84 -75.68
N GLN A 175 43.51 -60.14 -76.82
CA GLN A 175 44.04 -58.76 -76.84
C GLN A 175 43.07 -57.72 -76.25
N GLU A 176 41.75 -57.89 -76.42
CA GLU A 176 40.73 -56.97 -75.87
C GLU A 176 40.27 -57.34 -74.44
N LYS A 177 40.43 -58.59 -74.00
CA LYS A 177 39.97 -59.09 -72.68
C LYS A 177 41.11 -59.53 -71.73
N SER A 178 42.33 -59.00 -71.90
CA SER A 178 43.42 -59.19 -70.93
C SER A 178 42.99 -58.76 -69.51
N THR A 179 43.05 -59.70 -68.56
CA THR A 179 42.72 -59.49 -67.13
C THR A 179 43.55 -58.36 -66.52
N LEU A 180 44.79 -58.17 -66.97
CA LEU A 180 45.68 -57.08 -66.58
C LEU A 180 45.15 -55.69 -66.99
N LYS A 181 44.61 -55.56 -68.20
CA LYS A 181 44.07 -54.27 -68.71
C LYS A 181 42.76 -53.91 -68.00
N ARG A 182 41.93 -54.90 -67.68
CA ARG A 182 40.71 -54.73 -66.86
C ARG A 182 41.02 -54.37 -65.41
N HIS A 183 42.04 -54.99 -64.80
CA HIS A 183 42.51 -54.62 -63.46
C HIS A 183 43.07 -53.19 -63.45
N GLY A 184 43.91 -52.84 -64.43
CA GLY A 184 44.44 -51.48 -64.59
C GLY A 184 43.35 -50.41 -64.80
N ASN A 185 42.31 -50.71 -65.58
CA ASN A 185 41.17 -49.80 -65.74
C ASN A 185 40.35 -49.65 -64.45
N ARG A 186 40.11 -50.76 -63.72
CA ARG A 186 39.41 -50.72 -62.41
C ARG A 186 40.18 -49.93 -61.36
N GLU A 187 41.50 -50.07 -61.31
CA GLU A 187 42.34 -49.30 -60.38
C GLU A 187 42.33 -47.81 -60.73
N ARG A 188 42.42 -47.45 -62.03
CA ARG A 188 42.25 -46.05 -62.47
C ARG A 188 40.86 -45.49 -62.13
N GLU A 189 39.80 -46.28 -62.28
CA GLU A 189 38.44 -45.85 -61.90
C GLU A 189 38.29 -45.68 -60.39
N LYS A 190 38.80 -46.62 -59.58
CA LYS A 190 38.83 -46.48 -58.12
C LYS A 190 39.63 -45.24 -57.69
N GLN A 191 40.74 -44.96 -58.37
CA GLN A 191 41.56 -43.78 -58.09
C GLN A 191 40.82 -42.49 -58.45
N LYS A 192 40.17 -42.43 -59.62
CA LYS A 192 39.28 -41.32 -60.00
C LYS A 192 38.14 -41.13 -58.99
N GLN A 193 37.52 -42.21 -58.53
CA GLN A 193 36.47 -42.16 -57.51
C GLN A 193 36.98 -41.63 -56.16
N ARG A 194 38.20 -42.01 -55.75
CA ARG A 194 38.86 -41.46 -54.56
C ARG A 194 39.16 -39.98 -54.73
N GLU A 195 39.68 -39.56 -55.88
CA GLU A 195 39.98 -38.14 -56.17
C GLU A 195 38.72 -37.26 -56.17
N ILE A 196 37.62 -37.74 -56.76
CA ILE A 196 36.32 -37.05 -56.75
C ILE A 196 35.81 -36.92 -55.31
N TYR A 197 35.90 -37.99 -54.52
CA TYR A 197 35.52 -37.99 -53.12
C TYR A 197 36.37 -37.00 -52.29
N GLU A 198 37.69 -37.03 -52.42
CA GLU A 198 38.59 -36.09 -51.72
C GLU A 198 38.34 -34.63 -52.12
N SER A 199 38.07 -34.37 -53.41
CA SER A 199 37.72 -33.05 -53.93
C SER A 199 36.40 -32.53 -53.33
N ASN A 200 35.38 -33.38 -53.22
CA ASN A 200 34.10 -33.03 -52.61
C ASN A 200 34.25 -32.71 -51.11
N ILE A 201 34.96 -33.56 -50.36
CA ILE A 201 35.25 -33.29 -48.93
C ILE A 201 36.05 -32.00 -48.75
N LYS A 202 37.02 -31.72 -49.63
CA LYS A 202 37.79 -30.46 -49.59
C LYS A 202 36.90 -29.23 -49.81
N LYS A 203 35.93 -29.29 -50.72
CA LYS A 203 34.95 -28.22 -50.94
C LYS A 203 34.06 -28.02 -49.71
N GLU A 204 33.56 -29.09 -49.10
CA GLU A 204 32.75 -28.99 -47.89
C GLU A 204 33.54 -28.46 -46.68
N LEU A 205 34.82 -28.84 -46.53
CA LEU A 205 35.70 -28.30 -45.50
C LEU A 205 36.00 -26.80 -45.72
N ASN A 206 36.16 -26.35 -46.97
CA ASN A 206 36.29 -24.93 -47.27
C ASN A 206 35.00 -24.16 -46.95
N ASN A 207 33.84 -24.76 -47.20
CA ASN A 207 32.55 -24.18 -46.84
C ASN A 207 32.40 -24.07 -45.31
N LEU A 208 32.82 -25.11 -44.57
CA LEU A 208 32.86 -25.09 -43.11
C LEU A 208 33.76 -23.94 -42.58
N ASP A 209 34.97 -23.79 -43.12
CA ASP A 209 35.87 -22.69 -42.76
C ASP A 209 35.23 -21.31 -43.04
N SER A 210 34.49 -21.18 -44.15
CA SER A 210 33.74 -19.96 -44.51
C SER A 210 32.59 -19.67 -43.51
N LEU A 211 31.81 -20.68 -43.13
CA LEU A 211 30.72 -20.54 -42.16
C LEU A 211 31.25 -20.15 -40.77
N ILE A 212 32.38 -20.73 -40.35
CA ILE A 212 33.08 -20.33 -39.13
C ILE A 212 33.58 -18.88 -39.24
N GLY A 213 34.11 -18.48 -40.40
CA GLY A 213 34.52 -17.09 -40.70
C GLY A 213 33.36 -16.10 -40.60
N GLN A 214 32.18 -16.48 -41.09
CA GLN A 214 30.95 -15.69 -41.09
C GLN A 214 30.19 -15.72 -39.74
N ASN A 215 30.73 -16.36 -38.70
CA ASN A 215 30.08 -16.55 -37.38
C ASN A 215 28.70 -17.27 -37.44
N LYS A 216 28.45 -18.06 -38.48
CA LYS A 216 27.25 -18.93 -38.60
C LYS A 216 27.50 -20.26 -37.90
N LEU A 217 27.59 -20.21 -36.57
CA LEU A 217 28.06 -21.33 -35.76
C LEU A 217 27.09 -22.52 -35.77
N GLU A 218 25.78 -22.28 -35.83
CA GLU A 218 24.77 -23.36 -35.89
C GLU A 218 24.83 -24.13 -37.22
N ASP A 219 24.94 -23.43 -38.34
CA ASP A 219 25.11 -24.06 -39.66
C ASP A 219 26.44 -24.83 -39.74
N ALA A 220 27.49 -24.28 -39.13
CA ALA A 220 28.80 -24.92 -39.05
C ALA A 220 28.76 -26.20 -38.19
N LYS A 221 28.00 -26.25 -37.09
CA LYS A 221 27.80 -27.48 -36.28
C LYS A 221 27.10 -28.58 -37.08
N LEU A 222 26.05 -28.22 -37.83
CA LEU A 222 25.32 -29.16 -38.67
C LEU A 222 26.25 -29.76 -39.74
N LEU A 223 27.11 -28.93 -40.34
CA LEU A 223 28.09 -29.34 -41.34
C LEU A 223 29.22 -30.21 -40.73
N VAL A 224 29.70 -29.88 -39.53
CA VAL A 224 30.64 -30.72 -38.76
C VAL A 224 30.05 -32.09 -38.48
N ASN A 225 28.81 -32.17 -38.02
CA ASN A 225 28.16 -33.45 -37.71
C ASN A 225 28.00 -34.30 -38.97
N ARG A 226 27.60 -33.69 -40.09
CA ARG A 226 27.53 -34.35 -41.40
C ARG A 226 28.90 -34.87 -41.87
N LEU A 227 29.93 -34.01 -41.80
CA LEU A 227 31.30 -34.35 -42.21
C LEU A 227 31.94 -35.41 -41.32
N SER A 228 31.65 -35.41 -40.01
CA SER A 228 32.15 -36.42 -39.09
C SER A 228 31.64 -37.83 -39.40
N LYS A 229 30.45 -37.93 -40.01
CA LYS A 229 29.83 -39.20 -40.43
C LYS A 229 30.22 -39.62 -41.85
N SER A 230 30.50 -38.66 -42.74
CA SER A 230 30.78 -38.93 -44.15
C SER A 230 32.28 -39.14 -44.46
N ILE A 231 33.19 -38.64 -43.62
CA ILE A 231 34.63 -38.77 -43.83
C ILE A 231 35.10 -40.20 -43.50
N LYS A 232 35.58 -40.91 -44.53
CA LYS A 232 36.26 -42.22 -44.39
C LYS A 232 37.54 -42.10 -43.52
N PRO A 233 37.79 -43.05 -42.59
CA PRO A 233 38.97 -43.05 -41.71
C PRO A 233 40.32 -43.02 -42.43
N ASP A 234 40.36 -43.56 -43.66
CA ASP A 234 41.58 -43.63 -44.47
C ASP A 234 42.07 -42.25 -44.95
N TYR A 235 41.20 -41.22 -44.94
CA TYR A 235 41.54 -39.87 -45.39
C TYR A 235 42.03 -38.98 -44.24
N LYS A 236 43.24 -39.28 -43.74
CA LYS A 236 43.87 -38.60 -42.58
C LYS A 236 43.89 -37.06 -42.67
N LYS A 237 44.20 -36.50 -43.86
CA LYS A 237 44.27 -35.05 -44.09
C LYS A 237 42.92 -34.34 -43.88
N GLY A 238 41.81 -34.99 -44.21
CA GLY A 238 40.46 -34.45 -43.99
C GLY A 238 40.04 -34.50 -42.53
N VAL A 239 40.39 -35.59 -41.83
CA VAL A 239 40.11 -35.76 -40.39
C VAL A 239 40.86 -34.72 -39.56
N GLU A 240 42.14 -34.50 -39.82
CA GLU A 240 42.93 -33.45 -39.15
C GLU A 240 42.35 -32.05 -39.41
N ARG A 241 41.97 -31.75 -40.65
CA ARG A 241 41.39 -30.46 -41.00
C ARG A 241 40.02 -30.24 -40.35
N LEU A 242 39.17 -31.27 -40.30
CA LEU A 242 37.92 -31.23 -39.57
C LEU A 242 38.16 -31.01 -38.06
N SER A 243 39.14 -31.69 -37.46
CA SER A 243 39.45 -31.53 -36.03
C SER A 243 39.86 -30.08 -35.69
N LYS A 244 40.69 -29.45 -36.53
CA LYS A 244 41.08 -28.04 -36.38
C LYS A 244 39.92 -27.07 -36.59
N ALA A 245 38.99 -27.39 -37.49
CA ALA A 245 37.78 -26.59 -37.68
C ALA A 245 36.84 -26.70 -36.46
N VAL A 246 36.74 -27.89 -35.85
CA VAL A 246 35.96 -28.14 -34.63
C VAL A 246 36.54 -27.38 -33.42
N THR A 247 37.87 -27.36 -33.24
CA THR A 247 38.48 -26.59 -32.14
C THR A 247 38.23 -25.09 -32.31
N LYS A 248 38.42 -24.55 -33.52
CA LYS A 248 38.14 -23.14 -33.83
C LYS A 248 36.67 -22.75 -33.60
N LEU A 249 35.74 -23.66 -33.95
CA LEU A 249 34.32 -23.45 -33.72
C LEU A 249 34.01 -23.36 -32.22
N LYS A 250 34.57 -24.28 -31.41
CA LYS A 250 34.42 -24.26 -29.94
C LYS A 250 35.05 -23.02 -29.29
N GLU A 251 36.21 -22.58 -29.77
CA GLU A 251 36.86 -21.35 -29.30
C GLU A 251 35.98 -20.11 -29.54
N LYS A 252 35.42 -19.97 -30.75
CA LYS A 252 34.50 -18.88 -31.08
C LYS A 252 33.22 -18.91 -30.26
N GLU A 253 32.67 -20.09 -29.99
CA GLU A 253 31.50 -20.24 -29.11
C GLU A 253 31.79 -19.77 -27.69
N LEU A 254 32.94 -20.17 -27.15
CA LEU A 254 33.36 -19.77 -25.82
C LEU A 254 33.55 -18.25 -25.73
N GLU A 255 34.11 -17.63 -26.77
CA GLU A 255 34.31 -16.19 -26.85
C GLU A 255 32.98 -15.42 -26.87
N ILE A 256 32.02 -15.84 -27.71
CA ILE A 256 30.68 -15.25 -27.77
C ILE A 256 29.95 -15.43 -26.44
N PHE A 257 30.08 -16.59 -25.81
CA PHE A 257 29.48 -16.87 -24.51
C PHE A 257 30.05 -15.95 -23.42
N LYS A 258 31.38 -15.84 -23.33
CA LYS A 258 32.06 -14.92 -22.38
C LYS A 258 31.64 -13.47 -22.61
N ARG A 259 31.55 -13.03 -23.86
CA ARG A 259 31.11 -11.68 -24.22
C ARG A 259 29.67 -11.41 -23.77
N ARG A 260 28.75 -12.35 -24.01
CA ARG A 260 27.35 -12.26 -23.54
C ARG A 260 27.25 -12.22 -22.02
N GLN A 261 28.03 -13.03 -21.31
CA GLN A 261 28.04 -13.00 -19.84
C GLN A 261 28.59 -11.68 -19.29
N ALA A 262 29.65 -11.14 -19.89
CA ALA A 262 30.20 -9.84 -19.49
C ALA A 262 29.21 -8.69 -19.75
N GLU A 263 28.47 -8.74 -20.85
CA GLU A 263 27.45 -7.74 -21.20
C GLU A 263 26.26 -7.79 -20.23
N LEU A 264 25.78 -9.00 -19.89
CA LEU A 264 24.75 -9.19 -18.86
C LEU A 264 25.19 -8.67 -17.50
N LEU A 265 26.42 -8.97 -17.07
CA LEU A 265 26.96 -8.50 -15.80
C LEU A 265 27.02 -6.97 -15.77
N LYS A 266 27.44 -6.34 -16.88
CA LYS A 266 27.49 -4.88 -16.99
C LYS A 266 26.09 -4.26 -16.89
N GLN A 267 25.10 -4.84 -17.58
CA GLN A 267 23.71 -4.38 -17.49
C GLN A 267 23.16 -4.49 -16.06
N GLN A 268 23.43 -5.60 -15.37
CA GLN A 268 23.04 -5.79 -13.97
C GLN A 268 23.70 -4.77 -13.04
N GLN A 269 24.98 -4.45 -13.25
CA GLN A 269 25.68 -3.43 -12.47
C GLN A 269 25.10 -2.03 -12.69
N GLU A 270 24.82 -1.65 -13.93
CA GLU A 270 24.20 -0.37 -14.25
C GLU A 270 22.78 -0.25 -13.66
N GLU A 271 21.99 -1.32 -13.70
CA GLU A 271 20.66 -1.36 -13.09
C GLU A 271 20.72 -1.26 -11.56
N ALA A 272 21.62 -2.00 -10.93
CA ALA A 272 21.85 -1.93 -9.49
C ALA A 272 22.28 -0.53 -9.04
N GLU A 273 23.16 0.14 -9.80
CA GLU A 273 23.58 1.51 -9.51
C GLU A 273 22.43 2.51 -9.65
N ARG A 274 21.59 2.37 -10.69
CA ARG A 274 20.37 3.20 -10.84
C ARG A 274 19.42 3.03 -9.67
N ILE A 275 19.19 1.79 -9.22
CA ILE A 275 18.35 1.49 -8.06
C ILE A 275 18.94 2.13 -6.80
N ARG A 276 20.26 2.04 -6.58
CA ARG A 276 20.93 2.65 -5.43
C ARG A 276 20.74 4.17 -5.41
N ILE A 277 21.01 4.86 -6.52
CA ILE A 277 20.84 6.31 -6.64
C ILE A 277 19.37 6.71 -6.41
N ALA A 278 18.42 5.94 -6.94
CA ALA A 278 16.99 6.19 -6.72
C ALA A 278 16.61 6.02 -5.24
N GLN A 279 17.12 4.98 -4.57
CA GLN A 279 16.91 4.75 -3.14
C GLN A 279 17.49 5.87 -2.27
N GLU A 280 18.71 6.33 -2.57
CA GLU A 280 19.34 7.46 -1.88
C GLU A 280 18.51 8.75 -2.03
N ARG A 281 18.02 9.04 -3.25
CA ARG A 281 17.13 10.20 -3.48
C ARG A 281 15.83 10.11 -2.70
N ILE A 282 15.22 8.93 -2.63
CA ILE A 282 13.99 8.72 -1.84
C ILE A 282 14.28 8.92 -0.34
N LEU A 283 15.41 8.41 0.14
CA LEU A 283 15.81 8.56 1.54
C LEU A 283 16.05 10.03 1.90
N GLU A 284 16.74 10.77 1.03
CA GLU A 284 17.01 12.20 1.21
C GLU A 284 15.72 13.03 1.18
N GLN A 285 14.81 12.75 0.24
CA GLN A 285 13.49 13.41 0.22
C GLN A 285 12.68 13.15 1.49
N LYS A 286 12.71 11.91 2.01
CA LYS A 286 12.05 11.57 3.29
C LYS A 286 12.67 12.33 4.46
N ARG A 287 14.00 12.52 4.48
CA ARG A 287 14.69 13.28 5.51
C ARG A 287 14.26 14.75 5.49
N ILE A 288 14.27 15.38 4.30
CA ILE A 288 13.84 16.77 4.12
C ILE A 288 12.38 16.96 4.56
N LEU A 289 11.48 16.03 4.21
CA LEU A 289 10.08 16.10 4.62
C LEU A 289 9.92 16.02 6.15
N ARG A 290 10.64 15.12 6.83
CA ARG A 290 10.62 15.02 8.29
C ARG A 290 11.12 16.31 8.94
N GLU A 291 12.22 16.85 8.45
CA GLU A 291 12.79 18.11 8.96
C GLU A 291 11.83 19.29 8.76
N GLN A 292 11.14 19.35 7.61
CA GLN A 292 10.10 20.35 7.35
C GLN A 292 8.89 20.19 8.28
N GLU A 293 8.45 18.97 8.55
CA GLU A 293 7.35 18.69 9.49
C GLU A 293 7.73 19.07 10.93
N GLU A 294 8.93 18.73 11.38
CA GLU A 294 9.44 19.10 12.70
C GLU A 294 9.58 20.62 12.84
N ALA A 295 10.10 21.30 11.81
CA ALA A 295 10.18 22.76 11.79
C ALA A 295 8.79 23.41 11.87
N ARG A 296 7.80 22.87 11.14
CA ARG A 296 6.41 23.35 11.21
C ARG A 296 5.81 23.17 12.60
N LYS A 297 6.00 22.01 13.23
CA LYS A 297 5.54 21.75 14.61
C LYS A 297 6.15 22.73 15.60
N ARG A 298 7.47 22.96 15.52
CA ARG A 298 8.17 23.94 16.40
C ARG A 298 7.63 25.36 16.21
N ILE A 299 7.36 25.77 14.98
CA ILE A 299 6.77 27.09 14.70
C ILE A 299 5.36 27.19 15.28
N GLU A 300 4.54 26.15 15.14
CA GLU A 300 3.18 26.11 15.67
C GLU A 300 3.16 26.14 17.21
N GLU A 301 4.01 25.34 17.85
CA GLU A 301 4.21 25.34 19.30
C GLU A 301 4.70 26.70 19.80
N SER A 302 5.67 27.32 19.12
CA SER A 302 6.16 28.66 19.47
C SER A 302 5.06 29.71 19.35
N LYS A 303 4.22 29.65 18.31
CA LYS A 303 3.07 30.56 18.15
C LYS A 303 2.03 30.36 19.25
N LYS A 304 1.76 29.11 19.62
CA LYS A 304 0.84 28.77 20.71
C LYS A 304 1.36 29.31 22.04
N LEU A 305 2.65 29.11 22.34
CA LEU A 305 3.29 29.60 23.54
C LEU A 305 3.30 31.14 23.59
N GLU A 306 3.61 31.81 22.47
CA GLU A 306 3.54 33.27 22.38
C GLU A 306 2.11 33.79 22.67
N LYS A 307 1.09 33.12 22.11
CA LYS A 307 -0.32 33.45 22.35
C LYS A 307 -0.70 33.25 23.82
N GLU A 308 -0.29 32.15 24.45
CA GLU A 308 -0.51 31.90 25.87
C GLU A 308 0.20 32.93 26.76
N ASN A 309 1.45 33.29 26.42
CA ASN A 309 2.20 34.32 27.14
C ASN A 309 1.53 35.70 27.03
N LYS A 310 1.01 36.06 25.84
CA LYS A 310 0.22 37.30 25.66
C LYS A 310 -1.03 37.31 26.54
N LEU A 311 -1.76 36.20 26.59
CA LEU A 311 -2.94 36.08 27.46
C LEU A 311 -2.58 36.18 28.95
N LYS A 312 -1.49 35.53 29.38
CA LYS A 312 -1.02 35.60 30.77
C LYS A 312 -0.57 37.01 31.17
N ALA A 313 0.07 37.73 30.26
CA ALA A 313 0.50 39.12 30.51
C ALA A 313 -0.69 40.06 30.82
N LEU A 314 -1.90 39.76 30.31
CA LEU A 314 -3.11 40.53 30.62
C LEU A 314 -3.58 40.38 32.06
N LEU A 315 -3.12 39.34 32.78
CA LEU A 315 -3.49 39.06 34.17
C LEU A 315 -2.59 39.77 35.20
N ASN A 316 -1.59 40.52 34.74
CA ASN A 316 -0.75 41.34 35.61
C ASN A 316 -1.60 42.35 36.37
N LYS A 317 -1.34 42.52 37.67
CA LYS A 317 -2.10 43.44 38.53
C LYS A 317 -1.59 44.87 38.39
N LYS A 318 -2.50 45.83 38.45
CA LYS A 318 -2.25 47.27 38.58
C LYS A 318 -1.34 47.55 39.77
N SER A 319 -0.45 48.52 39.66
CA SER A 319 0.45 48.92 40.75
C SER A 319 -0.30 49.32 42.03
N ASN A 320 -1.46 49.97 41.87
CA ASN A 320 -2.37 50.42 42.92
C ASN A 320 -3.54 49.45 43.19
N TRP A 321 -3.40 48.16 42.91
CA TRP A 321 -4.48 47.17 43.08
C TRP A 321 -5.05 47.09 44.51
N ARG A 322 -4.24 47.42 45.53
CA ARG A 322 -4.68 47.42 46.94
C ARG A 322 -5.75 48.49 47.21
N ASP A 323 -5.66 49.62 46.53
CA ASP A 323 -6.64 50.71 46.67
C ASP A 323 -7.96 50.32 45.99
N LEU A 324 -7.90 49.71 44.81
CA LEU A 324 -9.08 49.11 44.15
C LEU A 324 -9.74 48.06 45.06
N LYS A 325 -8.94 47.18 45.67
CA LYS A 325 -9.43 46.19 46.63
C LYS A 325 -10.14 46.84 47.80
N LYS A 326 -9.55 47.89 48.39
CA LYS A 326 -10.13 48.63 49.51
C LYS A 326 -11.50 49.21 49.15
N VAL A 327 -11.61 49.91 48.01
CA VAL A 327 -12.89 50.49 47.54
C VAL A 327 -13.96 49.41 47.38
N LEU A 328 -13.64 48.27 46.76
CA LEU A 328 -14.61 47.18 46.60
C LEU A 328 -15.04 46.57 47.93
N GLN A 329 -14.10 46.37 48.86
CA GLN A 329 -14.37 45.81 50.19
C GLN A 329 -15.23 46.75 51.05
N GLU A 330 -14.91 48.04 51.09
CA GLU A 330 -15.68 49.04 51.84
C GLU A 330 -17.12 49.17 51.34
N ASN A 331 -17.35 48.92 50.04
CA ASN A 331 -18.67 48.93 49.42
C ASN A 331 -19.37 47.55 49.40
N ASN A 332 -18.85 46.57 50.14
CA ASN A 332 -19.38 45.21 50.24
C ASN A 332 -19.51 44.46 48.91
N ILE A 333 -18.61 44.72 47.95
CA ILE A 333 -18.51 43.99 46.70
C ILE A 333 -17.53 42.83 46.85
N THR A 334 -18.06 41.61 46.91
CA THR A 334 -17.28 40.38 47.11
C THR A 334 -17.18 39.52 45.87
N ILE A 335 -18.09 39.70 44.90
CA ILE A 335 -18.19 38.87 43.70
C ILE A 335 -18.82 39.67 42.56
N LEU A 336 -18.44 39.32 41.34
CA LEU A 336 -19.00 39.85 40.10
C LEU A 336 -19.81 38.78 39.38
N TYR A 337 -20.66 39.20 38.45
CA TYR A 337 -21.59 38.31 37.77
C TYR A 337 -21.49 38.46 36.25
N HIS A 338 -21.57 37.34 35.54
CA HIS A 338 -21.74 37.31 34.09
C HIS A 338 -22.87 36.36 33.74
N PHE A 339 -23.91 36.86 33.07
CA PHE A 339 -24.98 36.01 32.58
C PHE A 339 -24.62 35.49 31.18
N THR A 340 -24.84 34.19 30.96
CA THR A 340 -24.63 33.52 29.68
C THR A 340 -25.73 32.48 29.47
N ASP A 341 -25.78 31.81 28.33
CA ASP A 341 -26.67 30.67 28.10
C ASP A 341 -25.97 29.36 28.49
N HIS A 342 -26.74 28.39 28.99
CA HIS A 342 -26.25 27.06 29.32
C HIS A 342 -25.53 26.38 28.14
N SER A 343 -25.97 26.65 26.91
CA SER A 343 -25.38 26.12 25.67
C SER A 343 -23.94 26.58 25.45
N ASN A 344 -23.54 27.72 26.04
CA ASN A 344 -22.17 28.24 25.91
C ASN A 344 -21.19 27.61 26.90
N LEU A 345 -21.69 26.99 27.98
CA LEU A 345 -20.85 26.54 29.08
C LEU A 345 -19.84 25.48 28.67
N LYS A 346 -20.20 24.60 27.73
CA LYS A 346 -19.28 23.62 27.15
C LYS A 346 -18.08 24.29 26.49
N SER A 347 -18.34 25.29 25.64
CA SER A 347 -17.28 26.05 24.95
C SER A 347 -16.38 26.80 25.95
N ILE A 348 -16.97 27.43 26.96
CA ILE A 348 -16.23 28.10 28.05
C ILE A 348 -15.33 27.11 28.80
N LYS A 349 -15.82 25.89 29.08
CA LYS A 349 -15.07 24.84 29.76
C LYS A 349 -13.92 24.30 28.91
N GLU A 350 -14.18 23.97 27.65
CA GLU A 350 -13.18 23.44 26.71
C GLU A 350 -12.05 24.43 26.42
N ASN A 351 -12.35 25.74 26.44
CA ASN A 351 -11.36 26.79 26.24
C ASN A 351 -10.72 27.29 27.54
N GLY A 352 -11.06 26.71 28.70
CA GLY A 352 -10.42 27.03 29.99
C GLY A 352 -10.76 28.40 30.57
N GLY A 353 -11.84 29.04 30.12
CA GLY A 353 -12.21 30.38 30.59
C GLY A 353 -13.26 31.07 29.72
N LEU A 354 -13.63 32.28 30.14
CA LEU A 354 -14.56 33.16 29.45
C LEU A 354 -13.79 34.15 28.58
N TYR A 355 -14.10 34.23 27.28
CA TYR A 355 -13.42 35.10 26.33
C TYR A 355 -14.35 36.21 25.81
N SER A 356 -13.75 37.32 25.36
CA SER A 356 -14.45 38.38 24.63
C SER A 356 -15.02 37.81 23.34
N TRP A 357 -16.13 38.38 22.87
CA TRP A 357 -16.74 37.90 21.63
C TRP A 357 -15.81 38.10 20.42
N TYR A 358 -15.02 39.17 20.43
CA TYR A 358 -14.06 39.48 19.37
C TYR A 358 -12.91 38.47 19.34
N TYR A 359 -12.39 38.08 20.51
CA TYR A 359 -11.37 37.05 20.59
C TYR A 359 -11.91 35.71 20.11
N CYS A 360 -13.15 35.35 20.48
CA CYS A 360 -13.77 34.13 20.02
C CYS A 360 -13.88 34.08 18.49
N ASP A 361 -14.33 35.17 17.86
CA ASP A 361 -14.46 35.27 16.40
C ASP A 361 -13.09 35.11 15.70
N LYS A 362 -12.06 35.84 16.15
CA LYS A 362 -10.71 35.76 15.58
C LYS A 362 -10.04 34.40 15.75
N ASN A 363 -10.43 33.63 16.77
CA ASN A 363 -9.81 32.35 17.09
C ASN A 363 -10.71 31.15 16.77
N ASN A 364 -11.79 31.36 16.01
CA ASN A 364 -12.75 30.33 15.63
C ASN A 364 -13.35 29.57 16.83
N ILE A 365 -13.53 30.26 17.97
CA ILE A 365 -14.21 29.72 19.15
C ILE A 365 -15.70 29.98 18.98
N VAL A 366 -16.49 28.92 18.87
CA VAL A 366 -17.93 29.01 18.68
C VAL A 366 -18.61 29.39 19.99
N ILE A 367 -19.47 30.42 19.93
CA ILE A 367 -20.40 30.80 20.99
C ILE A 367 -21.81 30.45 20.50
N PRO A 368 -22.40 29.30 20.90
CA PRO A 368 -23.69 28.86 20.37
C PRO A 368 -24.82 29.88 20.52
N MET A 369 -24.91 30.55 21.67
CA MET A 369 -25.99 31.48 22.01
C MET A 369 -25.41 32.78 22.57
N THR A 370 -25.20 33.77 21.72
CA THR A 370 -24.56 35.03 22.15
C THR A 370 -25.51 35.92 22.96
N GLY A 371 -25.05 36.39 24.11
CA GLY A 371 -25.75 37.39 24.92
C GLY A 371 -25.69 38.82 24.35
N ASN A 372 -25.02 39.04 23.22
CA ASN A 372 -24.91 40.33 22.56
C ASN A 372 -25.77 40.35 21.27
N SER A 373 -26.42 41.47 20.96
CA SER A 373 -27.14 41.65 19.71
C SER A 373 -26.20 42.16 18.61
N SER A 374 -26.62 42.12 17.35
CA SER A 374 -25.85 42.69 16.24
C SER A 374 -25.54 44.18 16.46
N LEU A 375 -26.54 44.94 16.95
CA LEU A 375 -26.37 46.34 17.31
C LEU A 375 -25.36 46.52 18.45
N GLY A 376 -25.42 45.69 19.48
CA GLY A 376 -24.47 45.75 20.58
C GLY A 376 -23.04 45.49 20.12
N ARG A 377 -22.80 44.53 19.21
CA ARG A 377 -21.46 44.32 18.61
C ARG A 377 -20.99 45.52 17.80
N SER A 378 -21.88 46.20 17.07
CA SER A 378 -21.53 47.43 16.35
C SER A 378 -21.15 48.56 17.29
N LEU A 379 -21.86 48.73 18.40
CA LEU A 379 -21.54 49.73 19.43
C LEU A 379 -20.23 49.40 20.13
N ASP A 380 -19.96 48.11 20.39
CA ASP A 380 -18.68 47.69 20.95
C ASP A 380 -17.51 48.09 20.05
N LEU A 381 -17.63 47.89 18.73
CA LEU A 381 -16.62 48.31 17.77
C LEU A 381 -16.50 49.85 17.69
N GLU A 382 -17.62 50.57 17.75
CA GLU A 382 -17.64 52.04 17.77
C GLU A 382 -16.91 52.60 18.99
N PHE A 383 -17.05 51.96 20.15
CA PHE A 383 -16.45 52.39 21.41
C PHE A 383 -15.09 51.74 21.73
N GLY A 384 -14.60 50.82 20.89
CA GLY A 384 -13.35 50.09 21.15
C GLY A 384 -13.44 49.10 22.32
N LEU A 385 -14.64 48.55 22.57
CA LEU A 385 -14.97 47.67 23.68
C LEU A 385 -15.24 46.22 23.24
N GLU A 386 -14.98 45.87 21.98
CA GLU A 386 -15.24 44.55 21.40
C GLU A 386 -14.42 43.43 22.05
N ASP A 387 -13.22 43.76 22.49
CA ASP A 387 -12.27 42.81 23.09
C ASP A 387 -12.27 42.91 24.62
N TYR A 388 -13.45 43.06 25.22
CA TYR A 388 -13.65 43.01 26.66
C TYR A 388 -14.75 42.03 27.04
N VAL A 389 -14.49 41.28 28.11
CA VAL A 389 -15.50 40.50 28.82
C VAL A 389 -16.22 41.42 29.79
N ARG A 390 -17.55 41.47 29.69
CA ARG A 390 -18.39 42.32 30.53
C ARG A 390 -18.88 41.57 31.75
N LEU A 391 -18.63 42.13 32.93
CA LEU A 391 -19.14 41.65 34.20
C LEU A 391 -20.01 42.72 34.83
N SER A 392 -20.91 42.29 35.71
CA SER A 392 -21.81 43.15 36.43
C SER A 392 -21.55 43.08 37.94
N PHE A 393 -21.76 44.20 38.62
CA PHE A 393 -21.78 44.27 40.07
C PHE A 393 -23.04 43.65 40.68
N ILE A 394 -24.11 43.46 39.89
CA ILE A 394 -25.42 43.01 40.36
C ILE A 394 -25.75 41.59 39.86
N LYS A 395 -26.46 40.83 40.70
CA LYS A 395 -26.85 39.45 40.39
C LYS A 395 -27.93 39.37 39.31
N ASP A 396 -28.92 40.27 39.34
CA ASP A 396 -30.06 40.28 38.42
C ASP A 396 -29.96 41.44 37.43
N HIS A 397 -29.05 41.31 36.47
CA HIS A 397 -28.80 42.35 35.49
C HIS A 397 -30.00 42.53 34.52
N PRO A 398 -30.54 43.76 34.33
CA PRO A 398 -31.68 44.01 33.44
C PRO A 398 -31.50 43.47 32.02
N MET A 399 -30.29 43.54 31.47
CA MET A 399 -30.01 43.04 30.11
C MET A 399 -30.17 41.53 29.95
N LYS A 400 -30.14 40.76 31.05
CA LYS A 400 -30.45 39.33 31.02
C LYS A 400 -31.90 39.11 30.58
N HIS A 401 -32.83 39.87 31.16
CA HIS A 401 -34.26 39.78 30.84
C HIS A 401 -34.54 40.25 29.40
N VAL A 402 -33.88 41.32 28.95
CA VAL A 402 -33.94 41.77 27.55
C VAL A 402 -33.44 40.68 26.60
N ALA A 403 -32.30 40.06 26.90
CA ALA A 403 -31.74 38.98 26.08
C ALA A 403 -32.63 37.73 26.02
N MET A 404 -33.32 37.41 27.11
CA MET A 404 -34.30 36.33 27.15
C MET A 404 -35.54 36.67 26.31
N ASN A 405 -36.08 37.87 26.47
CA ASN A 405 -37.26 38.33 25.72
C ASN A 405 -37.01 38.38 24.21
N GLU A 406 -35.79 38.72 23.79
CA GLU A 406 -35.36 38.72 22.39
C GLU A 406 -34.97 37.32 21.88
N GLY A 407 -35.05 36.27 22.71
CA GLY A 407 -34.71 34.90 22.33
C GLY A 407 -33.22 34.64 22.09
N ARG A 408 -32.35 35.59 22.44
CA ARG A 408 -30.88 35.46 22.28
C ARG A 408 -30.26 34.48 23.26
N ILE A 409 -30.88 34.35 24.43
CA ILE A 409 -30.57 33.31 25.43
C ILE A 409 -31.89 32.64 25.84
N THR A 410 -31.83 31.34 26.08
CA THR A 410 -33.02 30.52 26.41
C THR A 410 -32.93 29.93 27.81
N ARG A 411 -31.74 29.49 28.21
CA ARG A 411 -31.45 28.89 29.51
C ARG A 411 -30.36 29.71 30.20
N PRO A 412 -30.71 30.82 30.85
CA PRO A 412 -29.72 31.69 31.48
C PRO A 412 -28.96 30.95 32.58
N TYR A 413 -27.64 31.09 32.58
CA TYR A 413 -26.74 30.64 33.62
C TYR A 413 -25.91 31.82 34.12
N LEU A 414 -25.71 31.90 35.42
CA LEU A 414 -24.99 33.01 36.05
C LEU A 414 -23.61 32.53 36.50
N LEU A 415 -22.56 33.00 35.82
CA LEU A 415 -21.19 32.82 36.24
C LEU A 415 -20.87 33.82 37.35
N LYS A 416 -20.21 33.33 38.39
CA LYS A 416 -19.77 34.09 39.55
C LYS A 416 -18.26 34.27 39.48
N VAL A 417 -17.81 35.50 39.28
CA VAL A 417 -16.40 35.84 39.01
C VAL A 417 -15.79 36.55 40.22
N SER A 418 -14.57 36.17 40.58
CA SER A 418 -13.81 36.79 41.66
C SER A 418 -13.54 38.26 41.37
N ILE A 419 -13.60 39.12 42.39
CA ILE A 419 -13.25 40.54 42.29
C ILE A 419 -11.78 40.78 41.96
N GLU A 420 -10.92 39.76 42.02
CA GLU A 420 -9.51 39.89 41.64
C GLU A 420 -9.31 40.33 40.19
N VAL A 421 -10.28 40.04 39.30
CA VAL A 421 -10.24 40.48 37.90
C VAL A 421 -10.30 42.01 37.75
N CYS A 422 -10.82 42.73 38.76
CA CYS A 422 -10.78 44.19 38.83
C CYS A 422 -9.36 44.74 38.96
N TYR A 423 -8.42 43.92 39.43
CA TYR A 423 -7.06 44.34 39.74
C TYR A 423 -6.14 44.27 38.52
N PHE A 424 -6.57 43.64 37.42
CA PHE A 424 -5.71 43.49 36.25
C PHE A 424 -5.44 44.83 35.56
N GLU A 425 -4.23 44.97 35.00
CA GLU A 425 -3.71 46.20 34.38
C GLU A 425 -4.67 46.78 33.35
N ASN A 426 -5.29 45.91 32.56
CA ASN A 426 -6.14 46.28 31.44
C ASN A 426 -7.65 46.27 31.78
N THR A 427 -8.02 46.05 33.04
CA THR A 427 -9.42 46.10 33.45
C THR A 427 -9.89 47.54 33.59
N ARG A 428 -11.08 47.82 33.04
CA ARG A 428 -11.75 49.12 33.09
C ARG A 428 -13.11 48.96 33.77
N PHE A 429 -13.69 50.08 34.17
CA PHE A 429 -15.02 50.17 34.75
C PHE A 429 -15.87 51.11 33.90
N SER A 430 -17.17 50.84 33.80
CA SER A 430 -18.15 51.68 33.13
C SER A 430 -19.19 52.14 34.15
N ASP A 431 -19.55 53.42 34.12
CA ASP A 431 -20.51 54.03 35.05
C ASP A 431 -21.96 53.57 34.85
N MET A 432 -22.24 53.04 33.66
CA MET A 432 -23.49 52.40 33.26
C MET A 432 -23.19 51.31 32.22
N ASN A 433 -24.23 50.73 31.64
CA ASN A 433 -24.09 49.74 30.59
C ASN A 433 -23.17 50.26 29.48
N ALA A 434 -22.10 49.53 29.16
CA ALA A 434 -21.08 50.01 28.23
C ALA A 434 -21.57 50.11 26.76
N ALA A 435 -22.78 49.61 26.46
CA ALA A 435 -23.45 49.85 25.18
C ALA A 435 -24.32 51.13 25.16
N ASP A 436 -24.47 51.85 26.28
CA ASP A 436 -25.18 53.15 26.29
C ASP A 436 -24.28 54.23 25.69
N ARG A 437 -24.80 55.07 24.78
CA ARG A 437 -24.02 56.14 24.15
C ARG A 437 -23.51 57.22 25.11
N ARG A 438 -24.08 57.28 26.32
CA ARG A 438 -23.69 58.24 27.36
C ARG A 438 -22.78 57.64 28.42
N HIS A 439 -22.35 56.39 28.24
CA HIS A 439 -21.43 55.77 29.18
C HIS A 439 -20.11 56.52 29.23
N THR A 440 -19.54 56.57 30.42
CA THR A 440 -18.14 56.95 30.63
C THR A 440 -17.44 55.73 31.20
N ASN A 441 -16.20 55.48 30.77
CA ASN A 441 -15.41 54.39 31.32
C ASN A 441 -13.99 54.86 31.68
N GLY A 442 -13.42 54.21 32.68
CA GLY A 442 -12.11 54.55 33.24
C GLY A 442 -11.52 53.38 33.98
N ASP A 443 -10.22 53.43 34.25
CA ASP A 443 -9.47 52.34 34.88
C ASP A 443 -8.78 52.77 36.19
N SER A 444 -9.03 54.02 36.61
CA SER A 444 -8.48 54.60 37.83
C SER A 444 -9.30 54.23 39.07
N VAL A 445 -8.63 54.32 40.23
CA VAL A 445 -9.29 54.15 41.54
C VAL A 445 -10.34 55.24 41.77
N ASP A 446 -10.07 56.47 41.32
CA ASP A 446 -11.02 57.58 41.43
C ASP A 446 -12.29 57.32 40.63
N PHE A 447 -12.16 56.79 39.41
CA PHE A 447 -13.31 56.42 38.60
C PHE A 447 -14.12 55.31 39.27
N LEU A 448 -13.47 54.27 39.78
CA LEU A 448 -14.15 53.21 40.53
C LEU A 448 -14.88 53.78 41.77
N SER A 449 -14.24 54.69 42.50
CA SER A 449 -14.81 55.33 43.70
C SER A 449 -15.99 56.25 43.38
N SER A 450 -16.07 56.77 42.15
CA SER A 450 -17.19 57.60 41.69
C SER A 450 -18.47 56.79 41.41
N LEU A 451 -18.37 55.46 41.32
CA LEU A 451 -19.53 54.60 41.07
C LEU A 451 -20.51 54.62 42.24
N ARG A 452 -21.80 54.56 41.92
CA ARG A 452 -22.91 54.56 42.88
C ARG A 452 -23.17 53.16 43.43
N PHE A 453 -22.23 52.65 44.24
CA PHE A 453 -22.31 51.33 44.87
C PHE A 453 -23.57 51.13 45.73
N ASP A 454 -24.12 52.21 46.31
CA ASP A 454 -25.38 52.19 47.06
C ASP A 454 -26.56 51.70 46.22
N LEU A 455 -26.51 51.88 44.89
CA LEU A 455 -27.55 51.42 43.98
C LEU A 455 -27.46 49.92 43.72
N PHE A 456 -26.29 49.29 43.78
CA PHE A 456 -26.11 47.87 43.45
C PHE A 456 -26.78 46.93 44.47
N HIS A 457 -27.05 47.45 45.67
CA HIS A 457 -27.76 46.73 46.73
C HIS A 457 -29.28 46.95 46.71
N LYS A 458 -29.81 47.80 45.82
CA LYS A 458 -31.25 48.08 45.64
C LYS A 458 -31.85 47.21 44.54
N ARG A 459 -33.17 47.02 44.56
CA ARG A 459 -33.88 46.35 43.46
C ARG A 459 -34.10 47.32 42.31
N TYR A 460 -33.95 46.83 41.08
CA TYR A 460 -34.07 47.64 39.86
C TYR A 460 -35.39 48.42 39.74
N PHE A 461 -36.50 47.85 40.21
CA PHE A 461 -37.82 48.49 40.14
C PHE A 461 -38.01 49.67 41.11
N ASP A 462 -37.20 49.74 42.16
CA ASP A 462 -37.26 50.80 43.17
C ASP A 462 -36.46 52.05 42.77
N LEU A 463 -35.79 52.03 41.60
CA LEU A 463 -34.87 53.06 41.13
C LEU A 463 -35.55 54.04 40.17
N ASN A 464 -35.10 55.30 40.19
CA ASN A 464 -35.50 56.28 39.18
C ASN A 464 -34.79 56.02 37.82
N PRO A 465 -35.22 56.64 36.71
CA PRO A 465 -34.66 56.36 35.38
C PRO A 465 -33.15 56.59 35.24
N ILE A 466 -32.57 57.54 35.98
CA ILE A 466 -31.12 57.83 35.95
C ILE A 466 -30.39 56.75 36.75
N GLU A 467 -30.87 56.45 37.96
CA GLU A 467 -30.33 55.40 38.82
C GLU A 467 -30.40 54.03 38.15
N LYS A 468 -31.44 53.73 37.37
CA LYS A 468 -31.55 52.49 36.58
C LYS A 468 -30.41 52.32 35.57
N LYS A 469 -29.87 53.41 35.03
CA LYS A 469 -28.70 53.35 34.13
C LYS A 469 -27.43 53.12 34.94
N GLN A 470 -27.24 53.88 36.01
CA GLN A 470 -26.07 53.74 36.89
C GLN A 470 -26.00 52.38 37.58
N HIS A 471 -27.15 51.77 37.88
CA HIS A 471 -27.26 50.42 38.42
C HIS A 471 -26.75 49.33 37.46
N GLN A 472 -26.65 49.64 36.17
CA GLN A 472 -26.09 48.77 35.14
C GLN A 472 -24.60 49.04 34.90
N ALA A 473 -23.89 49.62 35.86
CA ALA A 473 -22.43 49.74 35.79
C ALA A 473 -21.78 48.36 35.56
N GLU A 474 -20.70 48.35 34.77
CA GLU A 474 -20.02 47.13 34.33
C GLU A 474 -18.53 47.17 34.63
N VAL A 475 -17.94 45.99 34.82
CA VAL A 475 -16.49 45.78 34.81
C VAL A 475 -16.11 45.18 33.46
N LEU A 476 -15.13 45.79 32.80
CA LEU A 476 -14.66 45.43 31.47
C LEU A 476 -13.28 44.80 31.59
N VAL A 477 -13.21 43.47 31.53
CA VAL A 477 -11.94 42.73 31.63
C VAL A 477 -11.40 42.43 30.23
N LYS A 478 -10.16 42.81 29.95
CA LYS A 478 -9.59 42.71 28.61
C LYS A 478 -9.43 41.25 28.15
N THR A 479 -9.97 40.94 26.97
CA THR A 479 -9.83 39.68 26.22
C THR A 479 -10.37 38.41 26.89
N TRP A 480 -9.99 38.08 28.12
CA TRP A 480 -10.37 36.82 28.74
C TRP A 480 -10.35 36.82 30.28
N ILE A 481 -11.07 35.87 30.85
CA ILE A 481 -11.12 35.54 32.27
C ILE A 481 -10.84 34.05 32.43
N PRO A 482 -9.71 33.68 33.05
CA PRO A 482 -9.36 32.29 33.32
C PRO A 482 -10.39 31.58 34.22
N ALA A 483 -10.54 30.27 34.05
CA ALA A 483 -11.43 29.44 34.85
C ALA A 483 -11.21 29.56 36.37
N GLU A 484 -9.96 29.75 36.81
CA GLU A 484 -9.60 29.92 38.24
C GLU A 484 -10.27 31.13 38.91
N PHE A 485 -10.64 32.16 38.14
CA PHE A 485 -11.36 33.32 38.65
C PHE A 485 -12.88 33.15 38.61
N ILE A 486 -13.40 32.05 38.06
CA ILE A 486 -14.83 31.75 38.00
C ILE A 486 -15.15 30.76 39.13
N THR A 487 -15.71 31.27 40.23
CA THR A 487 -15.91 30.52 41.48
C THR A 487 -16.84 29.31 41.35
N ASN A 488 -17.84 29.36 40.46
CA ASN A 488 -18.77 28.27 40.20
C ASN A 488 -18.44 27.51 38.91
N PHE A 489 -17.18 27.54 38.45
CA PHE A 489 -16.76 26.85 37.23
C PHE A 489 -16.90 25.33 37.33
N ASN A 490 -16.61 24.77 38.52
CA ASN A 490 -16.71 23.32 38.76
C ASN A 490 -18.16 22.80 38.76
N GLU A 491 -19.14 23.68 38.94
CA GLU A 491 -20.57 23.33 38.87
C GLU A 491 -21.07 23.16 37.43
N ILE A 492 -20.26 23.56 36.44
CA ILE A 492 -20.56 23.37 35.03
C ILE A 492 -20.44 21.87 34.69
N ALA A 493 -21.59 21.18 34.64
CA ALA A 493 -21.69 19.78 34.24
C ALA A 493 -20.98 19.54 32.89
N SER A 494 -20.31 18.38 32.78
CA SER A 494 -19.56 17.95 31.59
C SER A 494 -20.46 17.52 30.44
#